data_AF-X1IWC5-F1
#
_entry.id   AF-X1IWC5-F1
#
_cell.length_a   1.000
_cell.length_b   1.000
_cell.length_c   1.000
_cell.angle_alpha   90.00
_cell.angle_beta   90.00
_cell.angle_gamma   90.00
#
_symmetry.space_group_name_H-M   'P 1'
#
loop_
_entity.id
_entity.type
_entity.pdbx_description
1 polymer ?
#
loop_
_entity_poly.entity_id
_entity_poly.type
_entity_poly.pdbx_seq_one_letter_code
_entity_poly.pdbx_strand_id
1 'polypeptide(L)' 'MKIKSIQLKPFAGISNKKIEFCPGLTVILGPNESGKSTLLNALKSVLFTEVELTK' A
#
# COMPACT_ATOMS: atom_id res chain seq x y z
N MET A 1 4.67 -8.29 -14.09
CA MET A 1 3.67 -8.05 -13.02
C MET A 1 3.06 -6.67 -13.19
N LYS A 2 1.74 -6.50 -13.02
CA LYS A 2 1.05 -5.19 -13.05
C LYS A 2 0.09 -5.10 -11.86
N ILE A 3 0.31 -4.14 -10.97
CA ILE A 3 -0.55 -3.89 -9.80
C ILE A 3 -1.73 -3.05 -10.29
N LYS A 4 -2.97 -3.47 -9.96
CA LYS A 4 -4.20 -2.75 -10.36
C LYS A 4 -4.69 -1.81 -9.27
N SER A 5 -4.69 -2.28 -8.03
CA SER A 5 -5.11 -1.49 -6.87
C SER A 5 -4.56 -2.08 -5.58
N ILE A 6 -4.54 -1.26 -4.53
CA ILE A 6 -4.38 -1.71 -3.15
C ILE A 6 -5.54 -1.17 -2.31
N GLN A 7 -6.10 -2.02 -1.46
CA GLN A 7 -7.08 -1.64 -0.45
C GLN A 7 -6.40 -1.70 0.92
N LEU A 8 -6.23 -0.54 1.54
CA LEU A 8 -5.79 -0.45 2.93
C LEU A 8 -7.03 -0.43 3.82
N LYS A 9 -7.09 -1.40 4.74
CA LYS A 9 -7.90 -1.36 5.97
C LYS A 9 -7.07 -0.66 7.06
N PRO A 10 -7.45 -0.68 8.37
CA PRO A 10 -6.61 -0.11 9.41
C PRO A 10 -5.17 -0.62 9.32
N PHE A 11 -4.25 0.24 8.89
CA PHE A 11 -2.84 -0.07 8.67
C PHE A 11 -1.99 1.16 8.98
N ALA A 12 -1.21 1.11 10.06
CA ALA A 12 -0.31 2.19 10.49
C ALA A 12 -0.94 3.59 10.43
N GLY A 13 -2.16 3.73 10.99
CA GLY A 13 -2.91 4.98 11.07
C GLY A 13 -3.77 5.32 9.85
N ILE A 14 -3.64 4.59 8.73
CA ILE A 14 -4.57 4.71 7.59
C ILE A 14 -5.82 3.88 7.90
N SER A 15 -6.98 4.52 7.97
CA SER A 15 -8.23 3.87 8.37
C SER A 15 -8.82 2.98 7.27
N ASN A 16 -9.19 3.57 6.14
CA ASN A 16 -9.73 2.85 4.99
C ASN A 16 -9.45 3.63 3.70
N LYS A 17 -8.55 3.13 2.86
CA LYS A 17 -8.12 3.84 1.64
C LYS A 17 -7.90 2.88 0.49
N LYS A 18 -8.63 3.09 -0.61
CA LYS A 18 -8.40 2.43 -1.89
C LYS A 18 -7.53 3.31 -2.76
N ILE A 19 -6.53 2.72 -3.41
CA ILE A 19 -5.70 3.41 -4.40
C ILE A 19 -5.64 2.53 -5.65
N GLU A 20 -5.97 3.13 -6.78
CA GLU A 20 -5.92 2.50 -8.09
C GLU A 20 -4.63 2.91 -8.80
N PHE A 21 -3.98 1.96 -9.46
CA PHE A 21 -2.76 2.17 -10.22
C PHE A 21 -3.09 2.16 -11.72
N CYS A 22 -2.46 3.06 -12.45
CA CYS A 22 -2.68 3.23 -13.88
C CYS A 22 -1.50 2.68 -14.70
N PRO A 23 -1.70 2.38 -16.00
CA PRO A 23 -0.59 2.13 -16.93
C PRO A 23 0.41 3.31 -16.93
N GLY A 24 1.69 3.01 -17.14
CA GLY A 24 2.75 4.02 -17.14
C GLY A 24 3.27 4.33 -15.74
N LEU A 25 3.63 5.59 -15.49
CA LEU A 25 4.19 6.06 -14.22
C LEU A 25 3.08 6.61 -13.31
N THR A 26 2.84 5.93 -12.18
CA THR A 26 1.96 6.45 -11.12
C THR A 26 2.77 7.28 -10.15
N VAL A 27 2.45 8.57 -10.00
CA VAL A 27 3.06 9.48 -9.02
C VAL A 27 2.11 9.71 -7.86
N ILE A 28 2.58 9.48 -6.63
CA ILE A 28 1.79 9.69 -5.40
C ILE A 28 2.33 10.92 -4.67
N LEU A 29 1.60 12.03 -4.79
CA LEU A 29 1.96 13.32 -4.21
C LEU A 29 1.17 13.59 -2.93
N GLY A 30 1.78 14.30 -1.98
CA GLY A 30 1.11 14.77 -0.78
C GLY A 30 2.09 15.34 0.25
N PRO A 31 1.61 16.10 1.24
CA PRO A 31 2.44 16.64 2.33
C PRO A 31 3.15 15.56 3.13
N ASN A 32 4.13 15.93 3.94
CA ASN A 32 4.70 15.01 4.93
C ASN A 32 3.59 14.39 5.80
N GLU A 33 3.83 13.16 6.27
CA GLU A 33 2.89 12.42 7.13
C GLU A 33 1.54 12.06 6.48
N SER A 34 1.32 12.38 5.20
CA SER A 34 0.10 12.02 4.47
C SER A 34 -0.06 10.52 4.16
N GLY A 35 0.80 9.66 4.72
CA GLY A 35 0.78 8.21 4.55
C GLY A 35 1.43 7.66 3.27
N LYS A 36 2.24 8.45 2.54
CA LYS A 36 2.90 8.00 1.29
C LYS A 36 3.89 6.86 1.53
N SER A 37 4.80 7.02 2.49
CA SER A 37 5.76 5.97 2.86
C SER A 37 5.04 4.76 3.47
N THR A 38 3.98 4.99 4.24
CA THR A 38 3.13 3.94 4.80
C THR A 38 2.48 3.08 3.72
N LEU A 39 1.97 3.70 2.65
CA LEU A 39 1.43 2.99 1.49
C LEU A 39 2.49 2.12 0.79
N LEU A 40 3.70 2.65 0.59
CA LEU A 40 4.80 1.88 0.00
C LEU A 40 5.18 0.69 0.88
N ASN A 41 5.23 0.87 2.20
CA ASN A 41 5.49 -0.20 3.15
C ASN A 41 4.39 -1.27 3.12
N ALA A 42 3.12 -0.86 3.10
CA ALA A 42 2.00 -1.80 2.96
C ALA A 42 2.12 -2.65 1.68
N LEU A 43 2.47 -2.02 0.56
CA LEU A 43 2.66 -2.71 -0.70
C LEU A 43 3.79 -3.75 -0.63
N LYS A 44 4.92 -3.39 -0.03
CA LYS A 44 6.04 -4.31 0.22
C LYS A 44 5.61 -5.47 1.12
N SER A 45 4.90 -5.18 2.21
CA SER A 45 4.49 -6.20 3.16
C SER A 45 3.53 -7.22 2.56
N VAL A 46 2.53 -6.75 1.80
CA VAL A 46 1.56 -7.66 1.15
C VAL A 46 2.22 -8.59 0.14
N LEU A 47 3.27 -8.14 -0.54
CA LEU A 47 3.90 -8.92 -1.60
C LEU A 47 5.04 -9.82 -1.11
N PHE A 48 5.75 -9.44 -0.04
CA PHE A 48 7.04 -10.02 0.29
C PHE A 48 7.26 -10.34 1.78
N THR A 49 6.34 -9.95 2.67
CA THR A 49 6.47 -10.36 4.07
C THR A 49 5.99 -11.80 4.20
N GLU A 50 6.89 -12.67 4.64
CA GLU A 50 6.55 -14.03 5.03
C GLU A 50 5.57 -13.99 6.21
N VAL A 51 4.57 -14.86 6.13
CA VAL A 51 3.54 -15.00 7.16
C VAL A 51 3.51 -16.45 7.61
N GLU A 52 3.72 -16.67 8.90
CA GLU A 52 3.40 -17.95 9.52
C GLU A 52 1.89 -17.98 9.77
N LEU A 53 1.14 -18.52 8.82
CA LEU A 53 -0.31 -18.57 8.90
C LEU A 53 -0.85 -19.68 9.81
N THR A 54 0.03 -20.48 10.44
CA THR A 54 -0.33 -21.53 11.40
C THR A 54 0.87 -21.94 12.25
N LYS A 55 0.60 -22.30 13.50
CA LYS A 55 1.42 -23.20 14.32
C LYS A 55 0.89 -24.62 14.18
#